data_AF-A0A965UT54-F1
#
_entry.id   AF-A0A965UT54-F1
#
_cell.length_a   1.000
_cell.length_b   1.000
_cell.length_c   1.000
_cell.angle_alpha   90.00
_cell.angle_beta   90.00
_cell.angle_gamma   90.00
#
_symmetry.space_group_name_H-M   'P 1'
#
loop_
_entity.id
_entity.type
_entity.pdbx_description
1 polymer ?
#
loop_
_entity_poly.entity_id
_entity_poly.type
_entity_poly.pdbx_seq_one_letter_code
_entity_poly.pdbx_strand_id
1 'polypeptide(L)'
;LKPELSEELKKSETPELDFTNFKQISGPLGSNPGGKYQDPNTGNIFYVKIQDKNRGDNEALASALYKEAGIDALEVKKGLMRSKQVTYTDWKTTPLTSVAERINNGVDPNDPAFDGFAIDAWLGNWDVVGTGYDNLSYDKDGNPVRIDSGGSLLYRARGERKGSAFGNEVGELETFKDKKNTTGQLFSNMSPEAERKSVEKLRAITPEKIDELVDKFISDPADNKELKEKLKARREFILNKYPESEEKTPETANDEFDLPIPPRTDEENESIELYQSPSYYRLAKYMADPTNGTITEEQKAKFDKAIPHLKKVTTSEELPEGTKLYRGTIARRDSELRAQLMQLKPGDEVISSDIFTSTSLDPEVAEGFAILDQNNKDSNTNSAVIFEIKTEKGATGSPIEPDGTVYDREKEVILPIAAKFTVSEVFEDADGTLRIRVKYGKKQFLPEWPEEQYKSDGVTDVTFASPQERDDVYKYFKDARLSKPTEDLLDELINREDQ
;
A
#
# COMPACT_ATOMS: atom_id res chain seq x y z
N LEU A 1 24.36 -41.60 12.72
CA LEU A 1 23.37 -40.51 12.84
C LEU A 1 22.69 -40.68 14.19
N LYS A 2 23.01 -39.81 15.15
CA LYS A 2 22.62 -39.95 16.56
C LYS A 2 21.09 -39.71 16.73
N PRO A 3 20.39 -40.49 17.57
CA PRO A 3 18.97 -40.28 17.90
C PRO A 3 18.70 -38.97 18.68
N GLU A 4 19.75 -38.34 19.20
CA GLU A 4 19.70 -37.18 20.10
C GLU A 4 19.17 -35.89 19.41
N LEU A 5 19.24 -35.77 18.08
CA LEU A 5 18.69 -34.61 17.36
C LEU A 5 17.15 -34.63 17.20
N SER A 6 16.47 -35.71 17.62
CA SER A 6 15.01 -35.83 17.48
C SER A 6 14.21 -35.38 18.72
N GLU A 7 14.86 -35.20 19.88
CA GLU A 7 14.20 -34.72 21.10
C GLU A 7 14.29 -33.19 21.28
N GLU A 8 15.30 -32.52 20.72
CA GLU A 8 15.44 -31.06 20.80
C GLU A 8 14.44 -30.29 19.91
N LEU A 9 13.74 -30.97 18.99
CA LEU A 9 12.64 -30.39 18.20
C LEU A 9 11.26 -30.50 18.87
N LYS A 10 11.19 -30.90 20.15
CA LYS A 10 9.93 -31.10 20.91
C LYS A 10 9.80 -30.25 22.19
N LYS A 11 10.24 -28.99 22.21
CA LYS A 11 9.78 -28.03 23.23
C LYS A 11 10.10 -26.57 22.88
N SER A 12 9.14 -25.93 22.22
CA SER A 12 9.00 -24.47 22.20
C SER A 12 7.54 -24.11 22.52
N GLU A 13 6.98 -24.75 23.56
CA GLU A 13 5.76 -24.26 24.19
C GLU A 13 6.20 -23.41 25.38
N THR A 14 5.95 -22.11 25.29
CA THR A 14 5.97 -21.22 26.46
C THR A 14 5.14 -21.88 27.56
N PRO A 15 5.66 -22.06 28.78
CA PRO A 15 4.92 -22.77 29.83
C PRO A 15 3.57 -22.10 30.06
N GLU A 16 2.50 -22.91 30.07
CA GLU A 16 1.13 -22.47 30.31
C GLU A 16 1.05 -21.74 31.66
N LEU A 17 0.61 -20.47 31.66
CA LEU A 17 0.53 -19.67 32.90
C LEU A 17 -0.56 -20.21 33.84
N ASP A 18 -0.24 -20.37 35.12
CA ASP A 18 -1.21 -20.72 36.16
C ASP A 18 -1.59 -19.50 37.00
N PHE A 19 -2.84 -19.05 36.82
CA PHE A 19 -3.42 -17.87 37.45
C PHE A 19 -3.95 -18.14 38.87
N THR A 20 -3.81 -19.35 39.42
CA THR A 20 -4.33 -19.73 40.75
C THR A 20 -3.87 -18.77 41.86
N ASN A 21 -2.62 -18.29 41.76
CA ASN A 21 -2.00 -17.42 42.77
C ASN A 21 -1.94 -15.95 42.33
N PHE A 22 -2.51 -15.60 41.18
CA PHE A 22 -2.52 -14.22 40.70
C PHE A 22 -3.58 -13.42 41.46
N LYS A 23 -3.29 -12.14 41.70
CA LYS A 23 -4.23 -11.25 42.39
C LYS A 23 -5.30 -10.80 41.41
N GLN A 24 -6.55 -11.17 41.63
CA GLN A 24 -7.67 -10.60 40.88
C GLN A 24 -7.84 -9.12 41.28
N ILE A 25 -7.75 -8.22 40.30
CA ILE A 25 -7.83 -6.76 40.51
C ILE A 25 -9.07 -6.13 39.86
N SER A 26 -9.83 -6.89 39.06
CA SER A 26 -11.16 -6.49 38.59
C SER A 26 -12.09 -7.68 38.43
N GLY A 27 -13.40 -7.41 38.41
CA GLY A 27 -14.42 -8.35 37.94
C GLY A 27 -14.40 -8.51 36.41
N PRO A 28 -15.36 -9.30 35.87
CA PRO A 28 -15.50 -9.50 34.43
C PRO A 28 -15.94 -8.19 33.75
N LEU A 29 -15.40 -7.94 32.56
CA LEU A 29 -15.79 -6.85 31.65
C LEU A 29 -16.86 -7.29 30.64
N GLY A 30 -17.19 -8.58 30.60
CA GLY A 30 -18.19 -9.16 29.69
C GLY A 30 -19.03 -10.25 30.37
N SER A 31 -19.65 -11.11 29.56
CA SER A 31 -20.56 -12.17 30.04
C SER A 31 -19.85 -13.38 30.65
N ASN A 32 -18.59 -13.61 30.29
CA ASN A 32 -17.80 -14.71 30.82
C ASN A 32 -17.26 -14.38 32.22
N PRO A 33 -17.35 -15.31 33.19
CA PRO A 33 -16.68 -15.16 34.48
C PRO A 33 -15.17 -14.95 34.30
N GLY A 34 -14.56 -14.17 35.18
CA GLY A 34 -13.14 -13.83 35.07
C GLY A 34 -12.86 -12.40 35.52
N GLY A 35 -11.86 -11.77 34.89
CA GLY A 35 -11.48 -10.38 35.15
C GLY A 35 -9.99 -10.14 34.94
N LYS A 36 -9.48 -9.00 35.42
CA LYS A 36 -8.05 -8.68 35.40
C LYS A 36 -7.32 -9.38 36.54
N TYR A 37 -6.21 -10.00 36.22
CA TYR A 37 -5.31 -10.67 37.17
C TYR A 37 -3.92 -10.05 37.07
N GLN A 38 -3.35 -9.73 38.22
CA GLN A 38 -1.99 -9.22 38.33
C GLN A 38 -1.06 -10.33 38.82
N ASP A 39 0.02 -10.55 38.10
CA ASP A 39 1.12 -11.41 38.56
C ASP A 39 1.77 -10.75 39.78
N PRO A 40 1.78 -11.40 40.96
CA PRO A 40 2.37 -10.83 42.17
C PRO A 40 3.89 -10.65 42.08
N ASN A 41 4.56 -11.36 41.17
CA ASN A 41 6.02 -11.31 41.04
C ASN A 41 6.47 -10.22 40.06
N THR A 42 5.80 -10.11 38.91
CA THR A 42 6.19 -9.17 37.84
C THR A 42 5.36 -7.89 37.82
N GLY A 43 4.17 -7.90 38.42
CA GLY A 43 3.21 -6.81 38.32
C GLY A 43 2.45 -6.76 37.01
N ASN A 44 2.74 -7.66 36.04
CA ASN A 44 2.05 -7.74 34.76
C ASN A 44 0.56 -8.02 34.94
N ILE A 45 -0.27 -7.41 34.09
CA ILE A 45 -1.72 -7.54 34.14
C ILE A 45 -2.19 -8.34 32.92
N PHE A 46 -3.09 -9.28 33.18
CA PHE A 46 -3.71 -10.13 32.18
C PHE A 46 -5.22 -10.05 32.32
N TYR A 47 -5.96 -10.12 31.22
CA TYR A 47 -7.39 -10.35 31.27
C TYR A 47 -7.68 -11.83 31.10
N VAL A 48 -8.28 -12.46 32.12
CA VAL A 48 -8.53 -13.91 32.16
C VAL A 48 -10.03 -14.16 32.03
N LYS A 49 -10.41 -15.03 31.09
CA LYS A 49 -11.76 -15.54 30.88
C LYS A 49 -11.83 -17.01 31.31
N ILE A 50 -12.79 -17.32 32.17
CA ILE A 50 -13.10 -18.68 32.62
C ILE A 50 -14.24 -19.21 31.76
N GLN A 51 -13.95 -20.21 30.95
CA GLN A 51 -14.91 -20.84 30.04
C GLN A 51 -14.59 -22.33 29.87
N ASP A 52 -15.50 -23.09 29.27
CA ASP A 52 -15.22 -24.48 28.94
C ASP A 52 -14.12 -24.60 27.88
N LYS A 53 -13.52 -25.79 27.84
CA LYS A 53 -12.38 -26.08 26.98
C LYS A 53 -12.66 -25.79 25.51
N ASN A 54 -13.82 -26.19 24.99
CA ASN A 54 -14.12 -26.08 23.57
C ASN A 54 -14.30 -24.61 23.16
N ARG A 55 -14.93 -23.79 24.02
CA ARG A 55 -15.00 -22.34 23.81
C ARG A 55 -13.62 -21.69 23.86
N GLY A 56 -12.76 -22.09 24.79
CA GLY A 56 -11.39 -21.60 24.89
C GLY A 56 -10.52 -21.97 23.67
N ASP A 57 -10.62 -23.22 23.22
CA ASP A 57 -9.98 -23.70 21.99
C ASP A 57 -10.45 -22.89 20.76
N ASN A 58 -11.76 -22.65 20.65
CA ASN A 58 -12.38 -21.89 19.56
C ASN A 58 -11.91 -20.42 19.54
N GLU A 59 -11.89 -19.74 20.69
CA GLU A 59 -11.46 -18.34 20.78
C GLU A 59 -9.97 -18.19 20.45
N ALA A 60 -9.14 -19.12 20.93
CA ALA A 60 -7.71 -19.17 20.62
C ALA A 60 -7.45 -19.42 19.13
N LEU A 61 -8.18 -20.35 18.49
CA LEU A 61 -8.10 -20.56 17.05
C LEU A 61 -8.49 -19.30 16.27
N ALA A 62 -9.61 -18.66 16.63
CA ALA A 62 -10.07 -17.45 15.94
C ALA A 62 -9.02 -16.32 16.03
N SER A 63 -8.42 -16.12 17.20
CA SER A 63 -7.32 -15.17 17.40
C SER A 63 -6.11 -15.49 16.51
N ALA A 64 -5.72 -16.77 16.42
CA ALA A 64 -4.62 -17.20 15.57
C ALA A 64 -4.91 -17.01 14.07
N LEU A 65 -6.16 -17.22 13.62
CA LEU A 65 -6.56 -16.99 12.22
C LEU A 65 -6.57 -15.51 11.84
N TYR A 66 -6.96 -14.61 12.75
CA TYR A 66 -6.79 -13.16 12.52
C TYR A 66 -5.31 -12.79 12.38
N LYS A 67 -4.45 -13.31 13.26
CA LYS A 67 -3.00 -13.07 13.19
C LYS A 67 -2.40 -13.58 11.88
N GLU A 68 -2.80 -14.77 11.43
CA GLU A 68 -2.37 -15.34 10.15
C GLU A 68 -2.81 -14.48 8.97
N ALA A 69 -4.01 -13.89 9.03
CA ALA A 69 -4.52 -12.96 8.03
C ALA A 69 -3.83 -11.58 8.04
N GLY A 70 -2.90 -11.32 8.96
CA GLY A 70 -2.33 -9.99 9.19
C GLY A 70 -3.36 -8.97 9.69
N ILE A 71 -4.38 -9.44 10.43
CA ILE A 71 -5.41 -8.61 11.04
C ILE A 71 -5.14 -8.49 12.54
N ASP A 72 -5.04 -7.25 13.01
CA ASP A 72 -4.78 -6.97 14.42
C ASP A 72 -5.95 -7.42 15.31
N ALA A 73 -5.64 -8.37 16.18
CA ALA A 73 -6.53 -8.89 17.20
C ALA A 73 -5.74 -9.15 18.50
N LEU A 74 -6.42 -9.15 19.65
CA LEU A 74 -5.78 -9.60 20.88
C LEU A 74 -5.38 -11.08 20.75
N GLU A 75 -4.14 -11.38 21.10
CA GLU A 75 -3.61 -12.74 21.09
C GLU A 75 -4.16 -13.52 22.29
N VAL A 76 -5.06 -14.47 22.01
CA VAL A 76 -5.70 -15.31 23.03
C VAL A 76 -4.82 -16.51 23.31
N LYS A 77 -4.35 -16.61 24.55
CA LYS A 77 -3.48 -17.67 25.05
C LYS A 77 -4.25 -18.58 26.00
N LYS A 78 -3.79 -19.83 26.14
CA LYS A 78 -4.36 -20.81 27.08
C LYS A 78 -3.55 -20.79 28.37
N GLY A 79 -4.25 -20.89 29.49
CA GLY A 79 -3.70 -20.87 30.84
C GLY A 79 -4.44 -21.86 31.75
N LEU A 80 -3.99 -21.97 32.99
CA LEU A 80 -4.65 -22.75 34.04
C LEU A 80 -5.12 -21.83 35.18
N MET A 81 -6.21 -22.22 35.83
CA MET A 81 -6.65 -21.67 37.10
C MET A 81 -7.32 -22.77 37.91
N ARG A 82 -6.72 -23.12 39.05
CA ARG A 82 -7.17 -24.22 39.92
C ARG A 82 -7.35 -25.53 39.13
N SER A 83 -6.36 -25.85 38.30
CA SER A 83 -6.35 -27.02 37.40
C SER A 83 -7.46 -27.04 36.34
N LYS A 84 -8.19 -25.93 36.14
CA LYS A 84 -9.12 -25.76 35.03
C LYS A 84 -8.48 -24.88 33.96
N GLN A 85 -8.68 -25.24 32.70
CA GLN A 85 -8.23 -24.41 31.59
C GLN A 85 -8.99 -23.07 31.58
N VAL A 86 -8.25 -22.02 31.30
CA VAL A 86 -8.75 -20.66 31.08
C VAL A 86 -8.10 -20.11 29.81
N THR A 87 -8.65 -19.02 29.30
CA THR A 87 -8.03 -18.23 28.23
C THR A 87 -7.66 -16.87 28.78
N TYR A 88 -6.57 -16.29 28.28
CA TYR A 88 -6.15 -14.96 28.70
C TYR A 88 -5.53 -14.16 27.56
N THR A 89 -5.55 -12.84 27.73
CA THR A 89 -4.83 -11.88 26.89
C THR A 89 -3.96 -11.00 27.76
N ASP A 90 -2.86 -10.51 27.20
CA ASP A 90 -2.06 -9.47 27.84
C ASP A 90 -2.89 -8.18 27.93
N TRP A 91 -2.91 -7.54 29.10
CA TRP A 91 -3.66 -6.30 29.27
C TRP A 91 -2.91 -5.15 28.57
N LYS A 92 -3.47 -4.64 27.48
CA LYS A 92 -2.94 -3.44 26.81
C LYS A 92 -3.09 -2.23 27.75
N THR A 93 -1.96 -1.62 28.12
CA THR A 93 -1.93 -0.38 28.92
C THR A 93 -2.14 0.86 28.07
N THR A 94 -1.88 0.76 26.76
CA THR A 94 -2.19 1.83 25.81
C THR A 94 -3.71 2.00 25.71
N PRO A 95 -4.25 3.23 25.78
CA PRO A 95 -5.66 3.47 25.58
C PRO A 95 -6.12 2.94 24.21
N LEU A 96 -7.24 2.23 24.22
CA LEU A 96 -7.96 1.85 23.02
C LEU A 96 -9.29 2.59 23.01
N THR A 97 -9.64 3.15 21.86
CA THR A 97 -10.90 3.88 21.67
C THR A 97 -11.89 2.97 20.95
N SER A 98 -13.04 2.72 21.59
CA SER A 98 -14.13 1.94 21.00
C SER A 98 -14.57 2.50 19.63
N VAL A 99 -14.99 1.63 18.71
CA VAL A 99 -15.53 2.03 17.39
C VAL A 99 -16.81 2.87 17.48
N ALA A 100 -17.43 2.99 18.66
CA ALA A 100 -18.65 3.78 18.89
C ALA A 100 -18.53 5.21 18.34
N GLU A 101 -17.40 5.88 18.57
CA GLU A 101 -17.20 7.26 18.15
C GLU A 101 -17.22 7.40 16.62
N ARG A 102 -16.55 6.48 15.91
CA ARG A 102 -16.52 6.46 14.44
C ARG A 102 -17.90 6.20 13.85
N ILE A 103 -18.64 5.25 14.42
CA ILE A 103 -20.01 4.96 14.00
C ILE A 103 -20.91 6.18 14.22
N ASN A 104 -20.82 6.82 15.39
CA ASN A 104 -21.65 7.98 15.73
C ASN A 104 -21.33 9.22 14.87
N ASN A 105 -20.08 9.38 14.45
CA ASN A 105 -19.63 10.50 13.61
C ASN A 105 -19.82 10.25 12.10
N GLY A 106 -20.25 9.05 11.72
CA GLY A 106 -20.29 8.59 10.34
C GLY A 106 -18.97 7.90 9.98
N VAL A 107 -19.08 6.64 9.53
CA VAL A 107 -17.93 5.81 9.17
C VAL A 107 -17.27 6.35 7.91
N ASP A 108 -15.96 6.55 7.97
CA ASP A 108 -15.13 6.92 6.83
C ASP A 108 -15.21 5.80 5.74
N PRO A 109 -15.48 6.13 4.47
CA PRO A 109 -15.46 5.15 3.37
C PRO A 109 -14.14 4.38 3.23
N ASN A 110 -13.04 4.91 3.77
CA ASN A 110 -11.72 4.30 3.79
C ASN A 110 -11.32 3.81 5.19
N ASP A 111 -12.28 3.57 6.10
CA ASP A 111 -11.96 3.12 7.45
C ASP A 111 -11.11 1.84 7.44
N PRO A 112 -9.94 1.82 8.09
CA PRO A 112 -9.02 0.68 8.03
C PRO A 112 -9.61 -0.60 8.61
N ALA A 113 -10.70 -0.55 9.40
CA ALA A 113 -11.38 -1.75 9.87
C ALA A 113 -11.93 -2.62 8.73
N PHE A 114 -12.17 -2.03 7.56
CA PHE A 114 -12.64 -2.69 6.35
C PHE A 114 -11.67 -3.76 5.85
N ASP A 115 -10.36 -3.61 6.09
CA ASP A 115 -9.35 -4.59 5.66
C ASP A 115 -9.58 -5.99 6.26
N GLY A 116 -10.23 -6.10 7.42
CA GLY A 116 -10.54 -7.39 8.04
C GLY A 116 -11.94 -7.94 7.75
N PHE A 117 -12.75 -7.27 6.93
CA PHE A 117 -14.15 -7.62 6.68
C PHE A 117 -14.34 -9.06 6.19
N ALA A 118 -13.63 -9.49 5.13
CA ALA A 118 -13.75 -10.85 4.62
C ALA A 118 -13.28 -11.90 5.64
N ILE A 119 -12.33 -11.57 6.52
CA ILE A 119 -11.88 -12.44 7.61
C ILE A 119 -12.97 -12.53 8.68
N ASP A 120 -13.58 -11.42 9.08
CA ASP A 120 -14.71 -11.41 10.01
C ASP A 120 -15.86 -12.26 9.47
N ALA A 121 -16.18 -12.13 8.17
CA ALA A 121 -17.20 -12.92 7.50
C ALA A 121 -16.81 -14.40 7.40
N TRP A 122 -15.59 -14.72 6.98
CA TRP A 122 -15.07 -16.08 6.90
C TRP A 122 -15.14 -16.81 8.24
N LEU A 123 -14.71 -16.14 9.32
CA LEU A 123 -14.78 -16.68 10.68
C LEU A 123 -16.20 -16.60 11.27
N GLY A 124 -17.13 -15.94 10.59
CA GLY A 124 -18.50 -15.74 11.05
C GLY A 124 -18.54 -15.00 12.38
N ASN A 125 -17.69 -13.99 12.59
CA ASN A 125 -17.61 -13.26 13.86
C ASN A 125 -18.81 -12.32 14.03
N TRP A 126 -19.94 -12.87 14.46
CA TRP A 126 -21.20 -12.14 14.60
C TRP A 126 -21.18 -11.06 15.70
N ASP A 127 -20.10 -10.97 16.48
CA ASP A 127 -19.92 -10.00 17.56
C ASP A 127 -18.65 -9.16 17.35
N VAL A 128 -18.13 -9.06 16.12
CA VAL A 128 -16.89 -8.33 15.81
C VAL A 128 -16.93 -6.87 16.27
N VAL A 129 -18.06 -6.19 16.09
CA VAL A 129 -18.25 -4.82 16.56
C VAL A 129 -18.62 -4.80 18.05
N GLY A 130 -19.30 -5.83 18.56
CA GLY A 130 -19.83 -5.88 19.91
C GLY A 130 -21.15 -5.12 20.05
N THR A 131 -22.05 -5.61 20.90
CA THR A 131 -23.35 -4.93 21.15
C THR A 131 -23.16 -3.51 21.72
N GLY A 132 -22.04 -3.29 22.43
CA GLY A 132 -21.63 -1.99 22.97
C GLY A 132 -20.56 -1.26 22.15
N TYR A 133 -20.27 -1.72 20.92
CA TYR A 133 -19.17 -1.21 20.09
C TYR A 133 -17.77 -1.39 20.71
N ASP A 134 -17.61 -2.35 21.62
CA ASP A 134 -16.43 -2.57 22.45
C ASP A 134 -15.49 -3.67 21.92
N ASN A 135 -15.97 -4.52 21.01
CA ASN A 135 -15.18 -5.63 20.48
C ASN A 135 -14.29 -5.25 19.29
N LEU A 136 -14.48 -4.05 18.75
CA LEU A 136 -13.55 -3.41 17.82
C LEU A 136 -13.16 -2.06 18.40
N SER A 137 -11.88 -1.84 18.57
CA SER A 137 -11.33 -0.57 19.06
C SER A 137 -10.18 -0.12 18.17
N TYR A 138 -9.73 1.11 18.36
CA TYR A 138 -8.60 1.69 17.63
C TYR A 138 -7.50 2.05 18.61
N ASP A 139 -6.25 1.83 18.20
CA ASP A 139 -5.11 2.34 18.95
C ASP A 139 -4.94 3.85 18.75
N LYS A 140 -3.90 4.41 19.39
CA LYS A 140 -3.59 5.85 19.32
C LYS A 140 -3.23 6.33 17.91
N ASP A 141 -2.83 5.43 17.01
CA ASP A 141 -2.39 5.73 15.65
C ASP A 141 -3.55 5.52 14.65
N GLY A 142 -4.73 5.12 15.13
CA GLY A 142 -5.91 4.91 14.31
C GLY A 142 -5.98 3.52 13.67
N ASN A 143 -5.18 2.54 14.12
CA ASN A 143 -5.24 1.17 13.62
C ASN A 143 -6.33 0.37 14.34
N PRO A 144 -7.15 -0.42 13.62
CA PRO A 144 -8.22 -1.22 14.20
C PRO A 144 -7.67 -2.46 14.90
N VAL A 145 -8.15 -2.74 16.11
CA VAL A 145 -7.79 -3.90 16.93
C VAL A 145 -9.07 -4.62 17.35
N ARG A 146 -9.19 -5.89 16.96
CA ARG A 146 -10.28 -6.78 17.39
C ARG A 146 -9.99 -7.29 18.81
N ILE A 147 -10.89 -6.99 19.73
CA ILE A 147 -10.70 -7.20 21.18
C ILE A 147 -11.19 -8.56 21.63
N ASP A 148 -12.35 -8.99 21.09
CA ASP A 148 -12.97 -10.26 21.45
C ASP A 148 -13.38 -11.03 20.20
N SER A 149 -12.88 -12.26 20.09
CA SER A 149 -13.20 -13.20 19.01
C SER A 149 -14.19 -14.29 19.44
N GLY A 150 -14.76 -14.21 20.65
CA GLY A 150 -15.68 -15.21 21.20
C GLY A 150 -16.99 -15.41 20.42
N GLY A 151 -17.35 -14.45 19.55
CA GLY A 151 -18.45 -14.57 18.58
C GLY A 151 -18.08 -15.27 17.28
N SER A 152 -16.86 -15.78 17.13
CA SER A 152 -16.36 -16.43 15.92
C SER A 152 -16.56 -17.95 15.91
N LEU A 153 -16.48 -18.54 14.72
CA LEU A 153 -16.50 -19.98 14.48
C LEU A 153 -17.77 -20.64 15.02
N LEU A 154 -17.65 -21.71 15.83
CA LEU A 154 -18.79 -22.54 16.22
C LEU A 154 -19.75 -21.85 17.21
N TYR A 155 -19.34 -20.74 17.83
CA TYR A 155 -20.06 -20.12 18.96
C TYR A 155 -20.50 -18.67 18.68
N ARG A 156 -21.55 -18.26 19.39
CA ARG A 156 -22.05 -16.88 19.50
C ARG A 156 -21.40 -16.19 20.70
N ALA A 157 -21.53 -14.86 20.78
CA ALA A 157 -21.03 -14.02 21.89
C ALA A 157 -21.33 -14.56 23.31
N ARG A 158 -22.49 -15.22 23.48
CA ARG A 158 -22.94 -15.77 24.77
C ARG A 158 -22.64 -17.27 24.96
N GLY A 159 -21.83 -17.87 24.08
CA GLY A 159 -21.40 -19.26 24.18
C GLY A 159 -22.37 -20.30 23.63
N GLU A 160 -23.51 -19.89 23.07
CA GLU A 160 -24.38 -20.81 22.32
C GLU A 160 -23.73 -21.20 20.99
N ARG A 161 -23.86 -22.46 20.57
CA ARG A 161 -23.42 -22.88 19.25
C ARG A 161 -24.26 -22.24 18.15
N LYS A 162 -23.62 -21.86 17.03
CA LYS A 162 -24.31 -21.39 15.83
C LYS A 162 -25.02 -22.52 15.07
N GLY A 163 -24.53 -23.75 15.21
CA GLY A 163 -25.10 -24.92 14.54
C GLY A 163 -25.10 -24.76 13.02
N SER A 164 -26.23 -25.03 12.38
CA SER A 164 -26.39 -24.92 10.92
C SER A 164 -26.24 -23.51 10.37
N ALA A 165 -26.37 -22.48 11.22
CA ALA A 165 -26.21 -21.09 10.79
C ALA A 165 -24.75 -20.73 10.50
N PHE A 166 -23.77 -21.47 11.05
CA PHE A 166 -22.39 -21.43 10.59
C PHE A 166 -22.18 -22.51 9.52
N GLY A 167 -22.67 -22.22 8.31
CA GLY A 167 -22.64 -23.12 7.16
C GLY A 167 -21.41 -22.95 6.29
N ASN A 168 -21.37 -23.70 5.18
CA ASN A 168 -20.31 -23.59 4.17
C ASN A 168 -20.42 -22.30 3.34
N GLU A 169 -21.64 -21.80 3.17
CA GLU A 169 -21.88 -20.51 2.52
C GLU A 169 -21.70 -19.37 3.51
N VAL A 170 -21.12 -18.26 3.05
CA VAL A 170 -20.78 -17.09 3.87
C VAL A 170 -21.83 -16.00 3.65
N GLY A 171 -22.99 -16.17 4.28
CA GLY A 171 -24.05 -15.16 4.30
C GLY A 171 -23.65 -13.89 5.07
N GLU A 172 -22.59 -13.96 5.87
CA GLU A 172 -21.99 -12.83 6.57
C GLU A 172 -21.50 -11.73 5.63
N LEU A 173 -21.09 -12.07 4.39
CA LEU A 173 -20.74 -11.06 3.39
C LEU A 173 -21.88 -10.07 3.14
N GLU A 174 -23.15 -10.50 3.17
CA GLU A 174 -24.29 -9.59 2.99
C GLU A 174 -24.79 -9.07 4.33
N THR A 175 -24.98 -9.96 5.30
CA THR A 175 -25.61 -9.61 6.59
C THR A 175 -24.75 -8.67 7.43
N PHE A 176 -23.42 -8.67 7.28
CA PHE A 176 -22.54 -7.71 7.97
C PHE A 176 -22.63 -6.30 7.41
N LYS A 177 -23.14 -6.12 6.18
CA LYS A 177 -23.42 -4.81 5.57
C LYS A 177 -24.85 -4.32 5.82
N ASP A 178 -25.76 -5.18 6.30
CA ASP A 178 -27.14 -4.80 6.60
C ASP A 178 -27.18 -3.90 7.85
N LYS A 179 -27.57 -2.63 7.66
CA LYS A 179 -27.74 -1.62 8.73
C LYS A 179 -28.67 -2.04 9.86
N LYS A 180 -29.53 -3.06 9.67
CA LYS A 180 -30.35 -3.63 10.74
C LYS A 180 -29.54 -4.39 11.78
N ASN A 181 -28.33 -4.84 11.42
CA ASN A 181 -27.41 -5.52 12.31
C ASN A 181 -26.39 -4.53 12.88
N THR A 182 -25.91 -4.79 14.10
CA THR A 182 -24.89 -3.96 14.76
C THR A 182 -23.62 -3.82 13.92
N THR A 183 -23.18 -4.92 13.30
CA THR A 183 -22.03 -4.95 12.39
C THR A 183 -22.22 -4.06 11.15
N GLY A 184 -23.46 -3.94 10.66
CA GLY A 184 -23.79 -3.06 9.52
C GLY A 184 -23.67 -1.57 9.83
N GLN A 185 -23.67 -1.17 11.10
CA GLN A 185 -23.37 0.21 11.47
C GLN A 185 -21.94 0.61 11.08
N LEU A 186 -21.03 -0.36 10.97
CA LEU A 186 -19.66 -0.16 10.50
C LEU A 186 -19.55 -0.35 8.98
N PHE A 187 -19.92 -1.53 8.47
CA PHE A 187 -19.57 -1.93 7.09
C PHE A 187 -20.58 -1.52 6.01
N SER A 188 -21.71 -0.92 6.37
CA SER A 188 -22.77 -0.64 5.38
C SER A 188 -22.40 0.34 4.27
N ASN A 189 -21.37 1.17 4.48
CA ASN A 189 -20.86 2.10 3.48
C ASN A 189 -19.56 1.61 2.82
N MET A 190 -19.15 0.35 3.07
CA MET A 190 -17.96 -0.24 2.47
C MET A 190 -18.09 -0.31 0.94
N SER A 191 -17.05 0.13 0.24
CA SER A 191 -17.01 0.03 -1.22
C SER A 191 -16.77 -1.43 -1.67
N PRO A 192 -17.24 -1.81 -2.87
CA PRO A 192 -16.88 -3.11 -3.46
C PRO A 192 -15.37 -3.35 -3.56
N GLU A 193 -14.59 -2.29 -3.74
CA GLU A 193 -13.13 -2.32 -3.83
C GLU A 193 -12.51 -2.63 -2.46
N ALA A 194 -12.96 -1.98 -1.39
CA ALA A 194 -12.53 -2.31 -0.03
C ALA A 194 -12.92 -3.76 0.33
N GLU A 195 -14.11 -4.21 -0.10
CA GLU A 195 -14.55 -5.59 0.08
C GLU A 195 -13.60 -6.58 -0.62
N ARG A 196 -13.26 -6.34 -1.89
CA ARG A 196 -12.26 -7.15 -2.62
C ARG A 196 -10.89 -7.13 -1.94
N LYS A 197 -10.41 -5.96 -1.51
CA LYS A 197 -9.13 -5.83 -0.80
C LYS A 197 -9.10 -6.67 0.48
N SER A 198 -10.21 -6.70 1.23
CA SER A 198 -10.31 -7.56 2.42
C SER A 198 -10.25 -9.05 2.09
N VAL A 199 -10.72 -9.48 0.90
CA VAL A 199 -10.65 -10.87 0.45
C VAL A 199 -9.21 -11.29 0.13
N GLU A 200 -8.35 -10.38 -0.31
CA GLU A 200 -6.93 -10.70 -0.58
C GLU A 200 -6.19 -11.16 0.69
N LYS A 201 -6.59 -10.67 1.87
CA LYS A 201 -6.10 -11.18 3.16
C LYS A 201 -6.46 -12.66 3.38
N LEU A 202 -7.63 -13.08 2.91
CA LEU A 202 -8.10 -14.46 3.00
C LEU A 202 -7.38 -15.36 1.98
N ARG A 203 -7.09 -14.84 0.78
CA ARG A 203 -6.41 -15.58 -0.29
C ARG A 203 -5.03 -16.07 0.15
N ALA A 204 -4.32 -15.24 0.92
CA ALA A 204 -3.01 -15.56 1.50
C ALA A 204 -3.02 -16.76 2.48
N ILE A 205 -4.17 -17.11 3.05
CA ILE A 205 -4.30 -18.25 3.97
C ILE A 205 -4.59 -19.52 3.17
N THR A 206 -3.67 -20.49 3.18
CA THR A 206 -3.83 -21.73 2.42
C THR A 206 -4.70 -22.76 3.15
N PRO A 207 -5.34 -23.70 2.43
CA PRO A 207 -6.05 -24.84 3.06
C PRO A 207 -5.18 -25.64 4.05
N GLU A 208 -3.89 -25.80 3.75
CA GLU A 208 -2.94 -26.51 4.61
C GLU A 208 -2.69 -25.72 5.90
N LYS A 209 -2.61 -24.39 5.81
CA LYS A 209 -2.45 -23.53 6.98
C LYS A 209 -3.68 -23.56 7.88
N ILE A 210 -4.87 -23.64 7.29
CA ILE A 210 -6.12 -23.87 8.04
C ILE A 210 -6.05 -25.19 8.80
N ASP A 211 -5.65 -26.29 8.13
CA ASP A 211 -5.55 -27.59 8.78
C ASP A 211 -4.54 -27.59 9.93
N GLU A 212 -3.36 -26.97 9.74
CA GLU A 212 -2.32 -26.80 10.76
C GLU A 212 -2.85 -26.06 12.01
N LEU A 213 -3.50 -24.90 11.80
CA LEU A 213 -4.00 -24.10 12.90
C LEU A 213 -5.16 -24.80 13.63
N VAL A 214 -6.06 -25.47 12.91
CA VAL A 214 -7.15 -26.21 13.55
C VAL A 214 -6.60 -27.37 14.40
N ASP A 215 -5.61 -28.12 13.90
CA ASP A 215 -4.96 -29.20 14.67
C ASP A 215 -4.23 -28.69 15.92
N LYS A 216 -3.61 -27.52 15.81
CA LYS A 216 -2.89 -26.91 16.93
C LYS A 216 -3.84 -26.47 18.04
N PHE A 217 -4.99 -25.90 17.70
CA PHE A 217 -5.83 -25.21 18.68
C PHE A 217 -7.06 -25.99 19.12
N ILE A 218 -7.62 -26.86 18.28
CA ILE A 218 -8.88 -27.57 18.56
C ILE A 218 -8.62 -29.01 18.98
N SER A 219 -8.85 -29.28 20.26
CA SER A 219 -8.61 -30.61 20.83
C SER A 219 -9.77 -31.60 20.67
N ASP A 220 -11.01 -31.11 20.57
CA ASP A 220 -12.16 -31.98 20.38
C ASP A 220 -12.16 -32.53 18.94
N PRO A 221 -12.14 -33.86 18.74
CA PRO A 221 -12.02 -34.42 17.39
C PRO A 221 -13.20 -34.11 16.46
N ALA A 222 -14.40 -33.96 17.00
CA ALA A 222 -15.58 -33.63 16.20
C ALA A 222 -15.51 -32.16 15.74
N ASP A 223 -15.16 -31.26 16.67
CA ASP A 223 -15.02 -29.83 16.38
C ASP A 223 -13.84 -29.56 15.44
N ASN A 224 -12.73 -30.28 15.60
CA ASN A 224 -11.56 -30.18 14.72
C ASN A 224 -11.95 -30.54 13.29
N LYS A 225 -12.59 -31.70 13.09
CA LYS A 225 -13.05 -32.14 11.78
C LYS A 225 -14.05 -31.14 11.18
N GLU A 226 -15.06 -30.74 11.96
CA GLU A 226 -16.09 -29.78 11.52
C GLU A 226 -15.46 -28.46 11.07
N LEU A 227 -14.50 -27.93 11.83
CA LEU A 227 -13.85 -26.65 11.54
C LEU A 227 -12.95 -26.71 10.31
N LYS A 228 -12.18 -27.78 10.13
CA LYS A 228 -11.38 -27.97 8.89
C LYS A 228 -12.27 -27.96 7.65
N GLU A 229 -13.34 -28.75 7.68
CA GLU A 229 -14.27 -28.85 6.55
C GLU A 229 -14.95 -27.50 6.28
N LYS A 230 -15.49 -26.85 7.32
CA LYS A 230 -16.21 -25.58 7.17
C LYS A 230 -15.30 -24.43 6.79
N LEU A 231 -14.14 -24.25 7.42
CA LEU A 231 -13.26 -23.11 7.12
C LEU A 231 -12.73 -23.17 5.70
N LYS A 232 -12.38 -24.36 5.20
CA LYS A 232 -12.00 -24.54 3.79
C LYS A 232 -13.18 -24.28 2.86
N ALA A 233 -14.36 -24.84 3.14
CA ALA A 233 -15.54 -24.60 2.31
C ALA A 233 -15.96 -23.12 2.28
N ARG A 234 -15.90 -22.43 3.41
CA ARG A 234 -16.19 -20.98 3.52
C ARG A 234 -15.16 -20.14 2.80
N ARG A 235 -13.87 -20.50 2.88
CA ARG A 235 -12.81 -19.86 2.10
C ARG A 235 -13.11 -19.97 0.62
N GLU A 236 -13.34 -21.19 0.12
CA GLU A 236 -13.66 -21.42 -1.29
C GLU A 236 -14.95 -20.71 -1.71
N PHE A 237 -15.97 -20.65 -0.86
CA PHE A 237 -17.18 -19.90 -1.16
C PHE A 237 -16.89 -18.40 -1.39
N ILE A 238 -16.09 -17.79 -0.52
CA ILE A 238 -15.69 -16.38 -0.68
C ILE A 238 -14.86 -16.23 -1.94
N LEU A 239 -13.80 -17.03 -2.13
CA LEU A 239 -12.92 -16.91 -3.30
C LEU A 239 -13.65 -17.19 -4.63
N ASN A 240 -14.67 -18.04 -4.65
CA ASN A 240 -15.49 -18.24 -5.85
C ASN A 240 -16.45 -17.07 -6.14
N LYS A 241 -16.85 -16.32 -5.11
CA LYS A 241 -17.66 -15.10 -5.26
C LYS A 241 -16.81 -13.90 -5.67
N TYR A 242 -15.55 -13.89 -5.26
CA TYR A 242 -14.52 -12.94 -5.70
C TYR A 242 -13.43 -13.73 -6.41
N PRO A 243 -13.75 -14.36 -7.56
CA PRO A 243 -12.75 -15.08 -8.31
C PRO A 243 -11.61 -14.12 -8.59
N GLU A 244 -10.38 -14.63 -8.54
CA GLU A 244 -9.32 -13.99 -9.33
C GLU A 244 -9.95 -13.76 -10.69
N SER A 245 -9.99 -12.49 -11.13
CA SER A 245 -10.65 -12.14 -12.38
C SER A 245 -10.15 -13.11 -13.43
N GLU A 246 -11.05 -13.92 -14.03
CA GLU A 246 -10.71 -14.66 -15.23
C GLU A 246 -10.18 -13.61 -16.20
N GLU A 247 -8.89 -13.72 -16.48
CA GLU A 247 -8.26 -13.09 -17.61
C GLU A 247 -9.11 -13.43 -18.83
N LYS A 248 -9.92 -12.48 -19.30
CA LYS A 248 -10.10 -12.35 -20.73
C LYS A 248 -8.71 -12.09 -21.27
N THR A 249 -8.07 -13.13 -21.82
CA THR A 249 -6.86 -13.03 -22.64
C THR A 249 -6.90 -11.73 -23.45
N PRO A 250 -6.05 -10.74 -23.15
CA PRO A 250 -5.43 -9.98 -24.20
C PRO A 250 -4.29 -10.86 -24.72
N GLU A 251 -4.31 -11.19 -26.00
CA GLU A 251 -3.03 -11.52 -26.64
C GLU A 251 -2.05 -10.37 -26.33
N THR A 252 -0.99 -10.73 -25.61
CA THR A 252 0.27 -9.99 -25.41
C THR A 252 0.19 -8.58 -24.82
N ALA A 253 0.39 -8.48 -23.50
CA ALA A 253 1.19 -7.42 -22.88
C ALA A 253 1.66 -7.88 -21.49
N ASN A 254 2.85 -8.48 -21.45
CA ASN A 254 3.50 -9.10 -20.28
C ASN A 254 3.49 -8.22 -19.01
N ASP A 255 3.36 -8.92 -17.87
CA ASP A 255 4.33 -8.91 -16.76
C ASP A 255 5.52 -7.99 -17.04
N GLU A 256 5.54 -6.79 -16.46
CA GLU A 256 6.75 -5.98 -16.52
C GLU A 256 6.77 -4.77 -15.58
N PHE A 257 6.13 -4.77 -14.40
CA PHE A 257 6.37 -3.68 -13.43
C PHE A 257 6.70 -4.09 -12.01
N ASP A 258 6.53 -5.35 -11.66
CA ASP A 258 6.76 -5.76 -10.28
C ASP A 258 8.24 -6.07 -10.03
N LEU A 259 8.90 -5.22 -9.23
CA LEU A 259 10.16 -5.54 -8.56
C LEU A 259 9.98 -5.26 -7.06
N PRO A 260 10.39 -6.17 -6.16
CA PRO A 260 10.36 -5.92 -4.73
C PRO A 260 11.37 -4.84 -4.34
N ILE A 261 10.89 -3.84 -3.60
CA ILE A 261 11.66 -2.69 -3.11
C ILE A 261 12.35 -3.07 -1.78
N PRO A 262 13.69 -3.11 -1.70
CA PRO A 262 14.39 -3.29 -0.42
C PRO A 262 14.35 -2.00 0.42
N PRO A 263 14.35 -2.09 1.77
CA PRO A 263 14.37 -0.91 2.62
C PRO A 263 15.69 -0.14 2.48
N ARG A 264 15.59 1.16 2.20
CA ARG A 264 16.72 2.11 2.08
C ARG A 264 17.26 2.55 3.45
N THR A 265 18.53 2.94 3.46
CA THR A 265 19.28 3.56 4.56
C THR A 265 19.03 5.07 4.62
N ASP A 266 19.30 5.68 5.78
CA ASP A 266 19.08 7.11 5.99
C ASP A 266 19.89 8.02 5.03
N GLU A 267 21.08 7.56 4.62
CA GLU A 267 21.95 8.24 3.66
C GLU A 267 21.38 8.21 2.23
N GLU A 268 20.64 7.15 1.89
CA GLU A 268 19.91 7.04 0.62
C GLU A 268 18.69 7.98 0.61
N ASN A 269 18.01 8.16 1.74
CA ASN A 269 16.87 9.08 1.84
C ASN A 269 17.27 10.56 1.74
N GLU A 270 18.42 10.97 2.29
CA GLU A 270 18.92 12.36 2.23
C GLU A 270 19.34 12.75 0.79
N SER A 271 19.81 11.78 -0.01
CA SER A 271 20.15 11.99 -1.42
C SER A 271 18.93 12.23 -2.33
N ILE A 272 17.77 11.66 -1.96
CA ILE A 272 16.49 11.84 -2.66
C ILE A 272 15.94 13.26 -2.45
N GLU A 273 16.14 13.88 -1.28
CA GLU A 273 15.73 15.27 -1.02
C GLU A 273 16.49 16.29 -1.87
N LEU A 274 17.79 16.09 -2.10
CA LEU A 274 18.56 16.89 -3.06
C LEU A 274 18.08 16.68 -4.51
N TYR A 275 17.47 15.53 -4.79
CA TYR A 275 17.13 15.10 -6.14
C TYR A 275 15.90 15.81 -6.73
N GLN A 276 14.90 16.14 -5.91
CA GLN A 276 13.54 16.52 -6.31
C GLN A 276 13.38 17.90 -6.99
N SER A 277 14.48 18.59 -7.31
CA SER A 277 14.45 19.73 -8.24
C SER A 277 14.45 19.17 -9.67
N PRO A 278 13.38 19.38 -10.48
CA PRO A 278 13.22 18.70 -11.77
C PRO A 278 14.48 18.83 -12.64
N SER A 279 14.91 17.76 -13.31
CA SER A 279 16.20 17.71 -14.03
C SER A 279 16.35 18.83 -15.07
N TYR A 280 15.25 19.34 -15.63
CA TYR A 280 15.24 20.51 -16.50
C TYR A 280 15.54 21.83 -15.76
N TYR A 281 15.07 21.97 -14.52
CA TYR A 281 15.51 23.06 -13.64
C TYR A 281 17.00 22.99 -13.35
N ARG A 282 17.63 21.81 -13.36
CA ARG A 282 19.08 21.71 -13.15
C ARG A 282 19.86 22.30 -14.33
N LEU A 283 19.51 21.95 -15.57
CA LEU A 283 20.08 22.57 -16.78
C LEU A 283 19.95 24.10 -16.76
N ALA A 284 18.77 24.62 -16.44
CA ALA A 284 18.54 26.07 -16.32
C ALA A 284 19.22 26.71 -15.09
N LYS A 285 19.33 25.99 -13.97
CA LYS A 285 20.04 26.40 -12.74
C LYS A 285 21.57 26.40 -12.93
N TYR A 286 22.10 25.55 -13.81
CA TYR A 286 23.50 25.57 -14.25
C TYR A 286 23.80 26.72 -15.22
N MET A 287 22.77 27.22 -15.91
CA MET A 287 22.85 28.33 -16.86
C MET A 287 22.49 29.69 -16.27
N ALA A 288 22.16 29.76 -14.98
CA ALA A 288 21.90 31.03 -14.31
C ALA A 288 23.20 31.57 -13.73
N ASP A 289 23.45 32.89 -13.86
CA ASP A 289 24.55 33.56 -13.16
C ASP A 289 24.48 33.20 -11.66
N PRO A 290 25.51 32.54 -11.12
CA PRO A 290 25.47 31.96 -9.79
C PRO A 290 25.36 33.01 -8.68
N THR A 291 25.56 34.29 -8.99
CA THR A 291 25.44 35.40 -8.04
C THR A 291 24.04 35.97 -7.94
N ASN A 292 23.23 35.91 -9.00
CA ASN A 292 21.93 36.61 -9.08
C ASN A 292 20.79 35.78 -9.69
N GLY A 293 21.05 34.56 -10.15
CA GLY A 293 20.04 33.66 -10.71
C GLY A 293 19.54 34.04 -12.11
N THR A 294 20.11 35.08 -12.74
CA THR A 294 19.68 35.51 -14.09
C THR A 294 20.36 34.69 -15.17
N ILE A 295 19.58 34.23 -16.16
CA ILE A 295 20.12 33.60 -17.36
C ILE A 295 20.52 34.71 -18.31
N THR A 296 21.80 34.83 -18.62
CA THR A 296 22.31 35.80 -19.61
C THR A 296 21.93 35.38 -21.03
N GLU A 297 21.89 36.34 -21.97
CA GLU A 297 21.68 36.05 -23.40
C GLU A 297 22.73 35.07 -23.96
N GLU A 298 23.94 35.06 -23.41
CA GLU A 298 24.99 34.11 -23.78
C GLU A 298 24.67 32.67 -23.31
N GLN A 299 24.18 32.52 -22.08
CA GLN A 299 23.76 31.23 -21.53
C GLN A 299 22.52 30.70 -22.25
N LYS A 300 21.57 31.57 -22.61
CA LYS A 300 20.43 31.24 -23.46
C LYS A 300 20.88 30.77 -24.86
N ALA A 301 21.84 31.47 -25.48
CA ALA A 301 22.39 31.07 -26.76
C ALA A 301 23.13 29.71 -26.71
N LYS A 302 23.77 29.37 -25.58
CA LYS A 302 24.34 28.02 -25.36
C LYS A 302 23.25 26.96 -25.25
N PHE A 303 22.15 27.25 -24.55
CA PHE A 303 21.00 26.36 -24.47
C PHE A 303 20.37 26.08 -25.83
N ASP A 304 20.10 27.14 -26.60
CA ASP A 304 19.51 27.04 -27.93
C ASP A 304 20.38 26.19 -28.88
N LYS A 305 21.70 26.20 -28.70
CA LYS A 305 22.64 25.32 -29.42
C LYS A 305 22.63 23.87 -28.94
N ALA A 306 22.33 23.61 -27.67
CA ALA A 306 22.26 22.27 -27.10
C ALA A 306 20.96 21.53 -27.46
N ILE A 307 19.84 22.24 -27.67
CA ILE A 307 18.55 21.62 -28.00
C ILE A 307 18.61 20.70 -29.23
N PRO A 308 19.18 21.10 -30.39
CA PRO A 308 19.32 20.22 -31.54
C PRO A 308 20.15 18.96 -31.23
N HIS A 309 21.18 19.08 -30.38
CA HIS A 309 22.00 17.96 -29.97
C HIS A 309 21.19 17.00 -29.08
N LEU A 310 20.50 17.51 -28.06
CA LEU A 310 19.63 16.72 -27.18
C LEU A 310 18.50 16.03 -27.96
N LYS A 311 17.88 16.71 -28.94
CA LYS A 311 16.92 16.10 -29.86
C LYS A 311 17.55 14.96 -30.63
N LYS A 312 18.77 15.15 -31.14
CA LYS A 312 19.50 14.12 -31.87
C LYS A 312 19.80 12.90 -30.99
N VAL A 313 20.41 13.08 -29.81
CA VAL A 313 20.81 11.95 -28.95
C VAL A 313 19.63 11.17 -28.39
N THR A 314 18.55 11.85 -28.00
CA THR A 314 17.35 11.18 -27.45
C THR A 314 16.53 10.44 -28.52
N THR A 315 16.73 10.75 -29.81
CA THR A 315 16.02 10.10 -30.92
C THR A 315 16.89 9.17 -31.76
N SER A 316 18.21 9.13 -31.52
CA SER A 316 19.16 8.35 -32.32
C SER A 316 19.28 6.89 -31.88
N GLU A 317 19.12 6.61 -30.59
CA GLU A 317 19.28 5.27 -30.04
C GLU A 317 17.92 4.68 -29.63
N GLU A 318 17.70 3.42 -29.99
CA GLU A 318 16.53 2.66 -29.53
C GLU A 318 16.82 2.08 -28.14
N LEU A 319 15.91 2.29 -27.20
CA LEU A 319 15.96 1.62 -25.90
C LEU A 319 15.58 0.14 -26.07
N PRO A 320 16.14 -0.77 -25.25
CA PRO A 320 15.76 -2.18 -25.29
C PRO A 320 14.26 -2.34 -25.04
N GLU A 321 13.58 -3.14 -25.85
CA GLU A 321 12.16 -3.45 -25.65
C GLU A 321 11.93 -4.11 -24.28
N GLY A 322 10.88 -3.68 -23.59
CA GLY A 322 10.55 -4.12 -22.24
C GLY A 322 11.38 -3.48 -21.12
N THR A 323 12.23 -2.49 -21.44
CA THR A 323 12.83 -1.63 -20.42
C THR A 323 11.74 -0.90 -19.65
N LYS A 324 11.82 -0.96 -18.32
CA LYS A 324 10.95 -0.25 -17.38
C LYS A 324 11.59 1.08 -17.02
N LEU A 325 10.83 2.15 -17.13
CA LEU A 325 11.21 3.50 -16.74
C LEU A 325 10.16 4.06 -15.79
N TYR A 326 10.59 4.91 -14.87
CA TYR A 326 9.75 5.46 -13.82
C TYR A 326 9.87 6.98 -13.78
N ARG A 327 8.75 7.67 -13.58
CA ARG A 327 8.71 9.14 -13.45
C ARG A 327 7.71 9.55 -12.38
N GLY A 328 8.22 10.14 -11.30
CA GLY A 328 7.40 10.80 -10.29
C GLY A 328 7.18 12.28 -10.63
N THR A 329 5.99 12.80 -10.32
CA THR A 329 5.67 14.22 -10.33
C THR A 329 4.65 14.53 -9.23
N ILE A 330 4.46 15.82 -8.94
CA ILE A 330 3.53 16.31 -7.92
C ILE A 330 2.56 17.27 -8.59
N ALA A 331 1.26 16.98 -8.57
CA ALA A 331 0.22 17.80 -9.20
C ALA A 331 -0.33 18.92 -8.27
N ARG A 332 0.48 19.39 -7.31
CA ARG A 332 0.06 20.24 -6.17
C ARG A 332 -0.72 21.49 -6.54
N ARG A 333 -0.45 22.07 -7.71
CA ARG A 333 -0.96 23.40 -8.09
C ARG A 333 -2.10 23.34 -9.10
N ASP A 334 -2.52 22.14 -9.48
CA ASP A 334 -3.57 21.93 -10.45
C ASP A 334 -4.37 20.67 -10.09
N SER A 335 -5.32 20.86 -9.18
CA SER A 335 -6.30 19.83 -8.83
C SER A 335 -7.08 19.34 -10.04
N GLU A 336 -7.18 20.14 -11.11
CA GLU A 336 -7.83 19.73 -12.36
C GLU A 336 -6.94 18.75 -13.13
N LEU A 337 -5.62 18.95 -13.17
CA LEU A 337 -4.68 18.02 -13.81
C LEU A 337 -4.75 16.62 -13.19
N ARG A 338 -4.73 16.50 -11.86
CA ARG A 338 -4.86 15.19 -11.20
C ARG A 338 -6.21 14.54 -11.53
N ALA A 339 -7.30 15.32 -11.50
CA ALA A 339 -8.63 14.83 -11.83
C ALA A 339 -8.75 14.40 -13.31
N GLN A 340 -8.05 15.08 -14.23
CA GLN A 340 -7.97 14.71 -15.65
C GLN A 340 -7.18 13.40 -15.81
N LEU A 341 -6.06 13.27 -15.12
CA LEU A 341 -5.24 12.07 -15.13
C LEU A 341 -5.98 10.83 -14.61
N MET A 342 -6.79 10.99 -13.55
CA MET A 342 -7.66 9.92 -13.04
C MET A 342 -8.74 9.48 -14.03
N GLN A 343 -9.11 10.33 -14.99
CA GLN A 343 -10.15 10.02 -15.98
C GLN A 343 -9.61 9.27 -17.20
N LEU A 344 -8.28 9.18 -17.33
CA LEU A 344 -7.64 8.44 -18.41
C LEU A 344 -8.01 6.96 -18.35
N LYS A 345 -8.15 6.35 -19.52
CA LYS A 345 -8.55 4.96 -19.71
C LYS A 345 -7.50 4.20 -20.50
N PRO A 346 -7.45 2.87 -20.36
CA PRO A 346 -6.60 2.04 -21.22
C PRO A 346 -6.86 2.34 -22.71
N GLY A 347 -5.79 2.64 -23.44
CA GLY A 347 -5.82 3.06 -24.85
C GLY A 347 -5.76 4.56 -25.07
N ASP A 348 -6.00 5.39 -24.04
CA ASP A 348 -5.84 6.83 -24.15
C ASP A 348 -4.36 7.19 -24.39
N GLU A 349 -4.14 8.28 -25.10
CA GLU A 349 -2.81 8.74 -25.43
C GLU A 349 -2.46 9.99 -24.63
N VAL A 350 -1.30 9.94 -23.98
CA VAL A 350 -0.73 11.03 -23.18
C VAL A 350 0.56 11.48 -23.85
N ILE A 351 0.77 12.78 -23.98
CA ILE A 351 1.98 13.34 -24.57
C ILE A 351 2.71 14.13 -23.51
N SER A 352 4.03 13.94 -23.39
CA SER A 352 4.86 14.88 -22.67
C SER A 352 5.03 16.15 -23.48
N SER A 353 4.76 17.29 -22.86
CA SER A 353 4.79 18.63 -23.46
C SER A 353 6.13 19.01 -24.17
N ASP A 354 6.26 20.29 -24.54
CA ASP A 354 7.35 20.89 -25.34
C ASP A 354 8.79 20.74 -24.78
N ILE A 355 9.00 19.97 -23.72
CA ILE A 355 10.30 19.70 -23.09
C ILE A 355 10.64 18.20 -23.13
N PHE A 356 11.93 17.88 -22.97
CA PHE A 356 12.38 16.50 -22.82
C PHE A 356 11.81 15.87 -21.56
N THR A 357 11.51 14.57 -21.61
CA THR A 357 10.94 13.85 -20.47
C THR A 357 12.02 13.09 -19.72
N SER A 358 12.27 13.51 -18.48
CA SER A 358 13.18 12.81 -17.57
C SER A 358 12.48 11.61 -16.93
N THR A 359 13.15 10.46 -16.96
CA THR A 359 12.70 9.19 -16.37
C THR A 359 13.90 8.48 -15.72
N SER A 360 13.65 7.46 -14.90
CA SER A 360 14.70 6.69 -14.24
C SER A 360 14.49 5.19 -14.45
N LEU A 361 15.58 4.43 -14.56
CA LEU A 361 15.55 2.96 -14.50
C LEU A 361 15.34 2.44 -13.06
N ASP A 362 15.43 3.31 -12.06
CA ASP A 362 15.23 2.99 -10.64
C ASP A 362 13.83 3.47 -10.18
N PRO A 363 12.90 2.56 -9.82
CA PRO A 363 11.57 2.95 -9.37
C PRO A 363 11.59 3.83 -8.11
N GLU A 364 12.56 3.62 -7.23
CA GLU A 364 12.64 4.32 -5.95
C GLU A 364 12.90 5.83 -6.13
N VAL A 365 13.43 6.22 -7.28
CA VAL A 365 13.61 7.63 -7.68
C VAL A 365 12.26 8.32 -7.90
N ALA A 366 11.26 7.60 -8.45
CA ALA A 366 9.91 8.11 -8.61
C ALA A 366 9.12 8.09 -7.29
N GLU A 367 9.31 7.07 -6.46
CA GLU A 367 8.68 6.95 -5.14
C GLU A 367 9.05 8.09 -4.19
N GLY A 368 10.24 8.69 -4.36
CA GLY A 368 10.65 9.87 -3.62
C GLY A 368 9.66 11.05 -3.70
N PHE A 369 8.86 11.14 -4.77
CA PHE A 369 7.83 12.18 -4.91
C PHE A 369 6.58 11.91 -4.05
N ALA A 370 6.23 10.63 -3.81
CA ALA A 370 5.16 10.26 -2.89
C ALA A 370 5.54 10.61 -1.45
N ILE A 371 6.78 10.31 -1.05
CA ILE A 371 7.32 10.62 0.28
C ILE A 371 7.31 12.14 0.55
N LEU A 372 7.71 12.96 -0.42
CA LEU A 372 7.61 14.41 -0.30
C LEU A 372 6.19 14.92 -0.09
N ASP A 373 5.23 14.24 -0.69
CA ASP A 373 3.84 14.63 -0.58
C ASP A 373 3.28 14.39 0.80
N GLN A 374 3.62 13.24 1.36
CA GLN A 374 3.26 12.88 2.72
C GLN A 374 3.95 13.76 3.76
N ASN A 375 5.20 14.18 3.51
CA ASN A 375 5.97 15.02 4.45
C ASN A 375 5.57 16.51 4.43
N ASN A 376 4.76 16.95 3.46
CA ASN A 376 4.35 18.34 3.37
C ASN A 376 3.07 18.62 4.17
N LYS A 377 3.24 19.25 5.34
CA LYS A 377 2.17 19.50 6.34
C LYS A 377 1.04 20.45 5.90
N ASP A 378 1.18 21.11 4.76
CA ASP A 378 0.27 22.17 4.30
C ASP A 378 -0.75 21.72 3.23
N SER A 379 -0.73 20.48 2.73
CA SER A 379 -1.66 20.00 1.70
C SER A 379 -2.58 18.89 2.18
N ASN A 380 -3.89 19.19 2.33
CA ASN A 380 -4.97 18.21 2.57
C ASN A 380 -5.31 17.37 1.31
N THR A 381 -4.43 17.28 0.33
CA THR A 381 -4.69 16.64 -0.97
C THR A 381 -3.49 15.81 -1.41
N ASN A 382 -3.68 14.50 -1.57
CA ASN A 382 -2.69 13.63 -2.20
C ASN A 382 -2.53 14.03 -3.67
N SER A 383 -1.34 14.46 -4.02
CA SER A 383 -0.99 15.11 -5.28
C SER A 383 0.16 14.40 -5.99
N ALA A 384 0.79 13.41 -5.35
CA ALA A 384 1.79 12.56 -5.98
C ALA A 384 1.21 11.76 -7.16
N VAL A 385 1.94 11.77 -8.28
CA VAL A 385 1.63 11.01 -9.50
C VAL A 385 2.89 10.28 -9.96
N ILE A 386 2.79 8.98 -10.20
CA ILE A 386 3.88 8.14 -10.70
C ILE A 386 3.50 7.51 -12.03
N PHE A 387 4.36 7.68 -13.03
CA PHE A 387 4.25 7.03 -14.32
C PHE A 387 5.19 5.82 -14.36
N GLU A 388 4.61 4.68 -14.69
CA GLU A 388 5.31 3.41 -14.92
C GLU A 388 5.33 3.16 -16.43
N ILE A 389 6.49 3.37 -17.05
CA ILE A 389 6.65 3.43 -18.51
C ILE A 389 7.34 2.16 -19.00
N LYS A 390 6.68 1.43 -19.89
CA LYS A 390 7.19 0.19 -20.49
C LYS A 390 7.57 0.49 -21.93
N THR A 391 8.84 0.34 -22.25
CA THR A 391 9.31 0.53 -23.62
C THR A 391 8.79 -0.61 -24.51
N GLU A 392 8.26 -0.24 -25.66
CA GLU A 392 7.90 -1.15 -26.74
C GLU A 392 8.89 -0.96 -27.89
N LYS A 393 8.84 -1.85 -28.89
CA LYS A 393 9.71 -1.78 -30.06
C LYS A 393 9.80 -0.37 -30.65
N GLY A 394 11.02 0.13 -30.80
CA GLY A 394 11.32 1.44 -31.39
C GLY A 394 11.13 2.64 -30.46
N ALA A 395 10.97 2.42 -29.15
CA ALA A 395 11.19 3.44 -28.13
C ALA A 395 12.59 4.04 -28.27
N THR A 396 12.72 5.36 -28.14
CA THR A 396 14.02 6.04 -28.21
C THR A 396 14.27 6.82 -26.93
N GLY A 397 15.52 6.89 -26.50
CA GLY A 397 15.89 7.67 -25.33
C GLY A 397 17.39 7.58 -25.13
N SER A 398 17.91 8.47 -24.30
CA SER A 398 19.34 8.52 -23.98
C SER A 398 19.50 8.28 -22.48
N PRO A 399 20.02 7.10 -22.08
CA PRO A 399 20.53 6.92 -20.73
C PRO A 399 21.68 7.90 -20.50
N ILE A 400 21.69 8.54 -19.34
CA ILE A 400 22.82 9.37 -18.95
C ILE A 400 23.94 8.43 -18.49
N GLU A 401 25.11 8.54 -19.11
CA GLU A 401 26.26 7.71 -18.77
C GLU A 401 26.69 7.98 -17.32
N PRO A 402 27.06 6.92 -16.57
CA PRO A 402 27.68 7.09 -15.27
C PRO A 402 28.98 7.91 -15.38
N ASP A 403 29.06 9.03 -14.66
CA ASP A 403 30.20 9.95 -14.61
C ASP A 403 30.98 9.86 -13.27
N GLY A 404 30.62 8.92 -12.40
CA GLY A 404 31.26 8.70 -11.09
C GLY A 404 30.77 9.64 -10.00
N THR A 405 29.74 10.44 -10.26
CA THR A 405 29.17 11.39 -9.30
C THR A 405 27.95 10.80 -8.57
N VAL A 406 27.27 11.63 -7.79
CA VAL A 406 25.96 11.27 -7.21
C VAL A 406 24.93 10.88 -8.28
N TYR A 407 25.12 11.30 -9.53
CA TYR A 407 24.20 11.08 -10.66
C TYR A 407 24.24 9.64 -11.23
N ASP A 408 25.32 8.88 -11.00
CA ASP A 408 25.41 7.44 -11.33
C ASP A 408 24.29 6.61 -10.69
N ARG A 409 23.79 7.07 -9.54
CA ARG A 409 22.80 6.35 -8.73
C ARG A 409 21.38 6.50 -9.28
N GLU A 410 21.12 7.53 -10.09
CA GLU A 410 19.78 7.88 -10.57
C GLU A 410 19.37 7.05 -11.79
N LYS A 411 20.33 6.45 -12.50
CA LYS A 411 20.14 5.69 -13.74
C LYS A 411 19.15 6.40 -14.69
N GLU A 412 19.33 7.71 -14.83
CA GLU A 412 18.41 8.59 -15.57
C GLU A 412 18.40 8.25 -17.06
N VAL A 413 17.20 8.28 -17.65
CA VAL A 413 16.98 8.12 -19.09
C VAL A 413 16.14 9.30 -19.56
N ILE A 414 16.68 10.07 -20.49
CA ILE A 414 15.98 11.20 -21.11
C ILE A 414 15.26 10.73 -22.36
N LEU A 415 13.95 10.95 -22.39
CA LEU A 415 13.10 10.69 -23.55
C LEU A 415 12.95 11.98 -24.39
N PRO A 416 12.71 11.84 -25.71
CA PRO A 416 12.50 12.97 -26.60
C PRO A 416 11.39 13.93 -26.15
N ILE A 417 11.45 15.17 -26.63
CA ILE A 417 10.33 16.10 -26.61
C ILE A 417 9.12 15.48 -27.32
N ALA A 418 7.92 15.73 -26.80
CA ALA A 418 6.69 15.15 -27.35
C ALA A 418 6.69 13.61 -27.35
N ALA A 419 7.35 12.99 -26.37
CA ALA A 419 7.22 11.55 -26.15
C ALA A 419 5.74 11.21 -25.89
N LYS A 420 5.23 10.27 -26.67
CA LYS A 420 3.84 9.84 -26.64
C LYS A 420 3.73 8.50 -25.94
N PHE A 421 2.79 8.43 -25.01
CA PHE A 421 2.58 7.32 -24.11
C PHE A 421 1.15 6.79 -24.30
N THR A 422 0.99 5.49 -24.40
CA THR A 422 -0.34 4.86 -24.43
C THR A 422 -0.67 4.34 -23.05
N VAL A 423 -1.74 4.85 -22.46
CA VAL A 423 -2.23 4.44 -21.14
C VAL A 423 -2.62 2.96 -21.20
N SER A 424 -2.06 2.19 -20.28
CA SER A 424 -2.40 0.80 -20.06
C SER A 424 -3.29 0.65 -18.83
N GLU A 425 -3.03 1.44 -17.79
CA GLU A 425 -3.78 1.38 -16.53
C GLU A 425 -3.64 2.70 -15.76
N VAL A 426 -4.68 3.04 -15.00
CA VAL A 426 -4.70 4.18 -14.08
C VAL A 426 -5.30 3.68 -12.78
N PHE A 427 -4.59 3.86 -11.66
CA PHE A 427 -5.05 3.44 -10.35
C PHE A 427 -4.43 4.32 -9.25
N GLU A 428 -5.02 4.30 -8.07
CA GLU A 428 -4.50 5.03 -6.91
C GLU A 428 -4.04 4.02 -5.86
N ASP A 429 -2.82 4.23 -5.35
CA ASP A 429 -2.25 3.44 -4.27
C ASP A 429 -2.97 3.71 -2.95
N ALA A 430 -2.76 2.83 -1.97
CA ALA A 430 -3.37 2.96 -0.63
C ALA A 430 -2.95 4.25 0.10
N ASP A 431 -1.80 4.82 -0.25
CA ASP A 431 -1.31 6.11 0.28
C ASP A 431 -1.83 7.33 -0.51
N GLY A 432 -2.64 7.07 -1.54
CA GLY A 432 -3.21 8.07 -2.44
C GLY A 432 -2.29 8.53 -3.57
N THR A 433 -1.18 7.85 -3.82
CA THR A 433 -0.35 8.12 -5.01
C THR A 433 -1.08 7.67 -6.27
N LEU A 434 -1.25 8.56 -7.26
CA LEU A 434 -1.86 8.18 -8.54
C LEU A 434 -0.82 7.51 -9.42
N ARG A 435 -1.02 6.24 -9.75
CA ARG A 435 -0.18 5.49 -10.68
C ARG A 435 -0.80 5.40 -12.06
N ILE A 436 0.03 5.64 -13.07
CA ILE A 436 -0.36 5.61 -14.47
C ILE A 436 0.65 4.73 -15.19
N ARG A 437 0.22 3.51 -15.54
CA ARG A 437 1.02 2.60 -16.38
C ARG A 437 0.83 2.99 -17.83
N VAL A 438 1.94 3.19 -18.52
CA VAL A 438 1.94 3.57 -19.92
C VAL A 438 2.96 2.77 -20.72
N LYS A 439 2.69 2.66 -22.02
CA LYS A 439 3.60 2.07 -23.01
C LYS A 439 4.23 3.17 -23.85
N TYR A 440 5.51 3.02 -24.17
CA TYR A 440 6.28 3.98 -24.95
C TYR A 440 7.01 3.26 -26.10
N GLY A 441 6.65 3.52 -27.36
CA GLY A 441 7.19 2.79 -28.52
C GLY A 441 7.49 3.68 -29.74
N LYS A 442 7.57 3.07 -30.94
CA LYS A 442 8.03 3.75 -32.15
C LYS A 442 7.13 4.89 -32.65
N LYS A 443 7.76 6.06 -32.81
CA LYS A 443 7.40 7.25 -33.62
C LYS A 443 5.91 7.61 -33.70
N GLN A 444 5.45 8.35 -32.71
CA GLN A 444 4.57 9.48 -32.98
C GLN A 444 5.24 10.75 -32.48
N PHE A 445 6.36 11.13 -33.12
CA PHE A 445 6.86 12.49 -32.97
C PHE A 445 5.88 13.38 -33.72
N LEU A 446 5.10 14.17 -32.99
CA LEU A 446 4.28 15.20 -33.62
C LEU A 446 5.23 16.16 -34.34
N PRO A 447 5.14 16.30 -35.67
CA PRO A 447 5.92 17.30 -36.38
C PRO A 447 5.37 18.66 -36.00
N GLU A 448 6.11 19.44 -35.23
CA GLU A 448 5.88 20.87 -34.91
C GLU A 448 4.42 21.34 -35.15
N TRP A 449 3.48 20.87 -34.32
CA TRP A 449 2.08 21.31 -34.41
C TRP A 449 1.92 22.64 -33.67
N PRO A 450 1.32 23.67 -34.29
CA PRO A 450 1.03 24.93 -33.61
C PRO A 450 0.13 24.71 -32.39
N GLU A 451 0.37 25.44 -31.31
CA GLU A 451 -0.34 25.39 -30.00
C GLU A 451 -1.89 25.36 -30.09
N GLU A 452 -2.48 25.78 -31.20
CA GLU A 452 -3.92 25.85 -31.39
C GLU A 452 -4.58 24.50 -31.72
N GLN A 453 -3.81 23.46 -32.05
CA GLN A 453 -4.35 22.17 -32.52
C GLN A 453 -4.50 21.09 -31.41
N TYR A 454 -3.97 21.32 -30.21
CA TYR A 454 -4.04 20.37 -29.07
C TYR A 454 -5.47 19.95 -28.69
N LYS A 455 -6.49 20.80 -28.93
CA LYS A 455 -7.87 20.58 -28.47
C LYS A 455 -8.78 19.85 -29.47
N SER A 456 -8.41 19.72 -30.74
CA SER A 456 -9.31 19.19 -31.77
C SER A 456 -9.32 17.68 -31.92
N ASP A 457 -8.25 17.00 -31.49
CA ASP A 457 -8.00 15.60 -31.85
C ASP A 457 -8.24 14.60 -30.70
N GLY A 458 -8.78 15.08 -29.56
CA GLY A 458 -9.08 14.22 -28.41
C GLY A 458 -7.84 13.72 -27.65
N VAL A 459 -6.68 14.31 -27.89
CA VAL A 459 -5.43 14.05 -27.16
C VAL A 459 -5.39 14.92 -25.91
N THR A 460 -5.20 14.31 -24.74
CA THR A 460 -4.98 15.05 -23.50
C THR A 460 -3.53 15.51 -23.45
N ASP A 461 -3.30 16.81 -23.61
CA ASP A 461 -2.02 17.43 -23.26
C ASP A 461 -1.86 17.37 -21.75
N VAL A 462 -1.08 16.40 -21.29
CA VAL A 462 -0.67 16.33 -19.90
C VAL A 462 0.62 17.11 -19.82
N THR A 463 0.49 18.42 -19.65
CA THR A 463 1.64 19.21 -19.24
C THR A 463 2.05 18.70 -17.86
N PHE A 464 3.19 18.00 -17.78
CA PHE A 464 3.73 17.47 -16.52
C PHE A 464 4.13 18.55 -15.50
N ALA A 465 3.90 19.82 -15.85
CA ALA A 465 3.84 20.98 -15.00
C ALA A 465 2.55 21.70 -15.35
N SER A 466 1.69 21.94 -14.37
CA SER A 466 0.53 22.83 -14.49
C SER A 466 0.90 24.19 -15.12
N PRO A 467 -0.03 24.92 -15.76
CA PRO A 467 0.24 26.28 -16.24
C PRO A 467 0.84 27.17 -15.15
N GLN A 468 0.39 26.98 -13.91
CA GLN A 468 0.91 27.67 -12.74
C GLN A 468 2.29 27.16 -12.32
N GLU A 469 2.60 25.85 -12.42
CA GLU A 469 3.98 25.35 -12.27
C GLU A 469 4.89 25.83 -13.38
N ARG A 470 4.40 26.04 -14.60
CA ARG A 470 5.16 26.66 -15.69
C ARG A 470 5.48 28.12 -15.35
N ASP A 471 4.51 28.86 -14.83
CA ASP A 471 4.69 30.24 -14.33
C ASP A 471 5.54 30.30 -13.07
N ASP A 472 5.43 29.30 -12.20
CA ASP A 472 6.18 29.19 -10.96
C ASP A 472 7.57 28.61 -11.18
N VAL A 473 7.82 27.89 -12.27
CA VAL A 473 9.15 27.62 -12.86
C VAL A 473 9.76 28.93 -13.27
N TYR A 474 9.03 29.72 -14.06
CA TYR A 474 9.42 31.07 -14.43
C TYR A 474 9.64 32.00 -13.21
N LYS A 475 8.89 31.82 -12.12
CA LYS A 475 8.96 32.62 -10.88
C LYS A 475 9.98 32.06 -9.87
N TYR A 476 10.24 30.77 -9.85
CA TYR A 476 11.29 30.13 -9.06
C TYR A 476 12.66 30.47 -9.65
N PHE A 477 12.78 30.56 -10.98
CA PHE A 477 13.92 31.18 -11.66
C PHE A 477 14.11 32.66 -11.28
N LYS A 478 13.10 33.31 -10.72
CA LYS A 478 13.15 34.70 -10.27
C LYS A 478 13.61 34.87 -8.82
N ASP A 479 13.45 33.86 -7.94
CA ASP A 479 13.39 34.13 -6.49
C ASP A 479 14.24 33.27 -5.51
N ALA A 480 15.00 32.20 -5.86
CA ALA A 480 15.69 31.42 -4.80
C ALA A 480 17.09 30.82 -5.08
N ARG A 481 17.85 30.70 -3.97
CA ARG A 481 19.31 30.70 -3.78
C ARG A 481 19.97 29.33 -3.48
N LEU A 482 21.28 29.24 -3.81
CA LEU A 482 22.43 28.44 -3.28
C LEU A 482 22.35 26.88 -3.31
N SER A 483 23.38 26.08 -3.64
CA SER A 483 24.86 26.22 -3.70
C SER A 483 25.50 25.31 -4.80
N LYS A 484 26.76 25.60 -5.22
CA LYS A 484 27.58 25.03 -6.35
C LYS A 484 28.35 23.73 -5.97
N PRO A 485 28.96 22.93 -6.90
CA PRO A 485 29.53 23.30 -8.23
C PRO A 485 29.31 22.32 -9.43
N THR A 486 29.05 22.83 -10.64
CA THR A 486 28.94 22.00 -11.87
C THR A 486 29.15 22.82 -13.17
N GLU A 487 30.27 23.55 -13.27
CA GLU A 487 30.65 24.24 -14.53
C GLU A 487 31.35 23.31 -15.54
N ASP A 488 31.87 22.15 -15.12
CA ASP A 488 32.69 21.28 -15.98
C ASP A 488 31.89 20.37 -16.96
N LEU A 489 30.66 19.99 -16.60
CA LEU A 489 29.82 19.04 -17.37
C LEU A 489 29.28 19.62 -18.69
N LEU A 490 29.02 20.92 -18.73
CA LEU A 490 28.45 21.60 -19.90
C LEU A 490 29.49 21.87 -20.98
N ASP A 491 30.72 22.18 -20.58
CA ASP A 491 31.83 22.31 -21.53
C ASP A 491 32.25 20.93 -22.06
N GLU A 492 32.09 19.84 -21.29
CA GLU A 492 32.31 18.48 -21.80
C GLU A 492 31.26 18.07 -22.86
N LEU A 493 29.97 18.34 -22.61
CA LEU A 493 28.88 18.08 -23.55
C LEU A 493 28.98 18.90 -24.85
N ILE A 494 29.44 20.15 -24.76
CA ILE A 494 29.62 21.02 -25.93
C ILE A 494 30.89 20.62 -26.71
N ASN A 495 31.95 20.16 -26.04
CA ASN A 495 33.21 19.80 -26.68
C ASN A 495 33.29 18.33 -27.16
N ARG A 496 32.31 17.47 -26.86
CA ARG A 496 32.18 16.10 -27.44
C ARG A 496 31.77 16.10 -28.93
N GLU A 497 32.01 17.18 -29.67
CA GLU A 497 31.82 17.23 -31.14
C GLU A 497 32.81 16.34 -31.94
N ASP A 498 33.89 15.83 -31.33
CA ASP A 498 34.99 15.14 -32.03
C ASP A 498 35.22 13.64 -31.70
N GLN A 499 34.26 12.91 -31.09
CA GLN A 499 34.34 11.44 -30.95
C GLN A 499 33.08 10.70 -31.38
#